data_AF-A0AAV1LWK9-F1
#
_entry.id   AF-A0AAV1LWK9-F1
#
_cell.length_a   1.000
_cell.length_b   1.000
_cell.length_c   1.000
_cell.angle_alpha   90.00
_cell.angle_beta   90.00
_cell.angle_gamma   90.00
#
_symmetry.space_group_name_H-M   'P 1'
#
loop_
_entity.id
_entity.type
_entity.pdbx_description
1 polymer ?
#
loop_
_entity_poly.entity_id
_entity_poly.type
_entity_poly.pdbx_seq_one_letter_code
_entity_poly.pdbx_strand_id
1 'polypeptide(L)'
;MAAEQQNLTKMISAQLRNKANEFLNSRKHANNLADILQMFDAETDNYTPLLLTIEVIFSELLKRGDLVQEIIPLKPIDHSPEAEYTRWLNECYEAALVRCLECIWRGRTNSRLQALVTACKLMQIEGQNPLETTNGYYFPSVRLKNIFTVLLDSEITMSAPIARFQEFTEYKDVQQYGLKVLSTIGYKKSPSSIYMQNYLELLDKLLANEIPTEVKNKIKERDEDKEEKVLCAAEGKPQFKYHAAVCRRHANRCWGFACQWALCEQPRAHRRALLLLVERLMPLLARPHLATDMLCDSLDAGGPISMLALQGVLELVRRHNIDYPDMYDRLYAMFEPEMFATRYKRRLVHLADIFLSSTHLPEGLVAAFAKRLSRLALVASPEDAISLLQLVSNLLLRHPALKRMICYEDTPAIMCADPYVMEETSAAGSRALGSSLWEVSALRRHAAPAVGAAAAAVLAAVQPRPRAQPLQLAPPDVAMFDAEMKKRFKTIEMNFMRPQGMALPSNERLVQYWELMA
;
A
#
# COMPACT_ATOMS: atom_id res chain seq x y z
N MET A 1 -34.98 -21.15 -5.15
CA MET A 1 -34.34 -19.93 -5.70
C MET A 1 -32.81 -20.03 -5.80
N ALA A 2 -32.00 -19.88 -4.73
CA ALA A 2 -30.52 -19.88 -4.88
C ALA A 2 -29.93 -21.20 -5.43
N ALA A 3 -30.48 -22.35 -5.05
CA ALA A 3 -30.07 -23.67 -5.55
C ALA A 3 -30.48 -23.90 -7.02
N GLU A 4 -31.64 -23.39 -7.45
CA GLU A 4 -32.10 -23.47 -8.84
C GLU A 4 -31.25 -22.58 -9.76
N GLN A 5 -30.87 -21.39 -9.30
CA GLN A 5 -30.00 -20.48 -10.02
C GLN A 5 -28.58 -21.06 -10.20
N GLN A 6 -28.05 -21.75 -9.17
CA GLN A 6 -26.78 -22.48 -9.28
C GLN A 6 -26.86 -23.66 -10.26
N ASN A 7 -27.98 -24.39 -10.28
CA ASN A 7 -28.18 -25.51 -11.21
C ASN A 7 -28.32 -25.03 -12.67
N LEU A 8 -29.02 -23.92 -12.93
CA LEU A 8 -29.07 -23.28 -14.25
C LEU A 8 -27.68 -22.85 -14.72
N THR A 9 -26.90 -22.22 -13.83
CA THR A 9 -25.54 -21.75 -14.15
C THR A 9 -24.61 -22.92 -14.51
N LYS A 10 -24.74 -24.06 -13.82
CA LYS A 10 -24.01 -25.30 -14.13
C LYS A 10 -24.42 -25.88 -15.48
N MET A 11 -25.71 -25.94 -15.79
CA MET A 11 -26.19 -26.40 -17.10
C MET A 11 -25.68 -25.53 -18.25
N ILE A 12 -25.74 -24.20 -18.11
CA ILE A 12 -25.22 -23.25 -19.10
C ILE A 12 -23.70 -23.44 -19.28
N SER A 13 -22.96 -23.64 -18.19
CA SER A 13 -21.51 -23.88 -18.27
C SER A 13 -21.14 -25.18 -19.00
N ALA A 14 -21.94 -26.24 -18.84
CA ALA A 14 -21.73 -27.52 -19.53
C ALA A 14 -22.05 -27.40 -21.02
N GLN A 15 -23.13 -26.70 -21.37
CA GLN A 15 -23.50 -26.42 -22.76
C GLN A 15 -22.43 -25.61 -23.50
N LEU A 16 -21.90 -24.55 -22.86
CA LEU A 16 -20.83 -23.73 -23.43
C LEU A 16 -19.54 -24.54 -23.68
N ARG A 17 -19.17 -25.43 -22.75
CA ARG A 17 -18.01 -26.32 -22.93
C ARG A 17 -18.21 -27.30 -24.09
N ASN A 18 -19.41 -27.84 -24.25
CA ASN A 18 -19.70 -28.73 -25.36
C ASN A 18 -19.62 -27.98 -26.70
N LYS A 19 -20.22 -26.79 -26.81
CA LYS A 19 -20.11 -25.94 -28.00
C LYS A 19 -18.65 -25.59 -28.33
N ALA A 20 -17.84 -25.29 -27.31
CA ALA A 20 -16.41 -25.01 -27.47
C ALA A 20 -15.63 -26.23 -27.99
N ASN A 21 -15.88 -27.41 -27.43
CA ASN A 21 -15.22 -28.66 -27.87
C ASN A 21 -15.62 -29.05 -29.29
N GLU A 22 -16.90 -28.92 -29.66
CA GLU A 22 -17.38 -29.17 -31.02
C GLU A 22 -16.68 -28.26 -32.04
N PHE A 23 -16.53 -26.97 -31.71
CA PHE A 23 -15.80 -26.01 -32.53
C PHE A 23 -14.32 -26.36 -32.67
N LEU A 24 -13.63 -26.65 -31.55
CA LEU A 24 -12.20 -26.98 -31.54
C LEU A 24 -11.87 -28.31 -32.28
N ASN A 25 -12.84 -29.22 -32.38
CA ASN A 25 -12.66 -30.52 -33.03
C ASN A 25 -13.05 -30.52 -34.52
N SER A 26 -13.95 -29.64 -34.98
CA SER A 26 -14.43 -29.64 -36.35
C SER A 26 -14.82 -28.25 -36.85
N ARG A 27 -14.23 -27.86 -37.99
CA ARG A 27 -14.53 -26.59 -38.70
C ARG A 27 -16.00 -26.46 -39.12
N LYS A 28 -16.75 -27.56 -39.19
CA LYS A 28 -18.20 -27.54 -39.52
C LYS A 28 -19.04 -26.83 -38.47
N HIS A 29 -18.53 -26.68 -37.25
CA HIS A 29 -19.21 -26.02 -36.14
C HIS A 29 -18.75 -24.57 -35.93
N ALA A 30 -18.26 -23.89 -36.96
CA ALA A 30 -17.84 -22.48 -36.88
C ALA A 30 -18.93 -21.55 -36.32
N ASN A 31 -20.20 -21.84 -36.60
CA ASN A 31 -21.35 -21.07 -36.06
C ASN A 31 -21.41 -21.09 -34.53
N ASN A 32 -20.90 -22.13 -33.86
CA ASN A 32 -20.88 -22.20 -32.40
C ASN A 32 -20.07 -21.05 -31.78
N LEU A 33 -19.00 -20.58 -32.44
CA LEU A 33 -18.21 -19.44 -31.96
C LEU A 33 -18.99 -18.13 -32.06
N ALA A 34 -19.69 -17.92 -33.18
CA ALA A 34 -20.55 -16.76 -33.38
C ALA A 34 -21.70 -16.73 -32.36
N ASP A 35 -22.33 -17.88 -32.08
CA ASP A 35 -23.34 -18.01 -31.04
C ASP A 35 -22.79 -17.61 -29.66
N ILE A 36 -21.60 -18.12 -29.29
CA ILE A 36 -20.97 -17.81 -27.99
C ILE A 36 -20.69 -16.31 -27.88
N LEU A 37 -20.24 -15.66 -28.95
CA LEU A 37 -20.01 -14.21 -28.97
C LEU A 37 -21.32 -13.42 -28.86
N GLN A 38 -22.39 -13.86 -29.51
CA GLN A 38 -23.71 -13.23 -29.36
C GLN A 38 -24.27 -13.37 -27.94
N MET A 39 -23.92 -14.42 -27.19
CA MET A 39 -24.33 -14.56 -25.79
C MET A 39 -23.75 -13.48 -24.86
N PHE A 40 -22.73 -12.73 -25.28
CA PHE A 40 -22.24 -11.55 -24.54
C PHE A 40 -23.18 -10.34 -24.65
N ASP A 41 -24.02 -10.28 -25.68
CA ASP A 41 -24.99 -9.20 -25.86
C ASP A 41 -26.21 -9.34 -24.95
N ALA A 42 -26.47 -10.55 -24.43
CA ALA A 42 -27.53 -10.78 -23.47
C ALA A 42 -27.14 -10.17 -22.11
N GLU A 43 -28.00 -9.29 -21.57
CA GLU A 43 -27.84 -8.75 -20.23
C GLU A 43 -27.93 -9.88 -19.20
N THR A 44 -26.77 -10.37 -18.77
CA THR A 44 -26.67 -11.43 -17.76
C THR A 44 -25.83 -10.97 -16.58
N ASP A 45 -26.19 -11.45 -15.39
CA ASP A 45 -25.49 -11.11 -14.15
C ASP A 45 -24.12 -11.79 -14.00
N ASN A 46 -23.84 -12.83 -14.81
CA ASN A 46 -22.67 -13.67 -14.65
C ASN A 46 -22.05 -14.09 -15.99
N TYR A 47 -21.09 -13.29 -16.47
CA TYR A 47 -20.32 -13.58 -17.69
C TYR A 47 -19.16 -14.57 -17.46
N THR A 48 -18.93 -15.02 -16.22
CA THR A 48 -17.77 -15.86 -15.86
C THR A 48 -17.65 -17.14 -16.71
N PRO A 49 -18.73 -17.92 -16.96
CA PRO A 49 -18.64 -19.11 -17.79
C PRO A 49 -18.27 -18.80 -19.25
N LEU A 50 -18.83 -17.72 -19.80
CA LEU A 50 -18.58 -17.27 -21.18
C LEU A 50 -17.13 -16.83 -21.37
N LEU A 51 -16.61 -16.04 -20.42
CA LEU A 51 -15.22 -15.58 -20.40
C LEU A 51 -14.24 -16.75 -20.36
N LEU A 52 -14.48 -17.73 -19.50
CA LEU A 52 -13.66 -18.94 -19.41
C LEU A 52 -13.72 -19.78 -20.69
N THR A 53 -14.88 -19.87 -21.36
CA THR A 53 -14.96 -20.59 -22.63
C THR A 53 -14.24 -19.88 -23.77
N ILE A 54 -14.31 -18.55 -23.84
CA ILE A 54 -13.52 -17.76 -24.79
C ILE A 54 -12.03 -17.92 -24.51
N GLU A 55 -11.63 -17.88 -23.24
CA GLU A 55 -10.25 -18.10 -22.82
C GLU A 55 -9.72 -19.43 -23.39
N VAL A 56 -10.44 -20.53 -23.18
CA VAL A 56 -10.07 -21.86 -23.68
C VAL A 56 -9.98 -21.84 -25.22
N ILE A 57 -11.07 -21.47 -25.90
CA ILE A 57 -11.13 -21.51 -27.38
C ILE A 57 -9.93 -20.78 -28.01
N PHE A 58 -9.70 -19.52 -27.64
CA PHE A 58 -8.63 -18.75 -28.26
C PHE A 58 -7.24 -19.13 -27.74
N SER A 59 -7.12 -19.67 -26.53
CA SER A 59 -5.87 -20.27 -26.06
C SER A 59 -5.43 -21.42 -26.96
N GLU A 60 -6.36 -22.33 -27.29
CA GLU A 60 -6.08 -23.45 -28.19
C GLU A 60 -5.80 -22.99 -29.63
N LEU A 61 -6.60 -22.06 -30.18
CA LEU A 61 -6.40 -21.54 -31.54
C LEU A 61 -5.03 -20.86 -31.71
N LEU A 62 -4.62 -20.04 -30.74
CA LEU A 62 -3.32 -19.37 -30.76
C LEU A 62 -2.15 -20.36 -30.63
N LYS A 63 -2.29 -21.40 -29.79
CA LYS A 63 -1.27 -22.46 -29.68
C LYS A 63 -1.13 -23.29 -30.96
N ARG A 64 -2.23 -23.51 -31.69
CA ARG A 64 -2.22 -24.22 -32.97
C ARG A 64 -1.67 -23.38 -34.12
N GLY A 65 -1.65 -22.05 -33.97
CA GLY A 65 -1.25 -21.13 -35.03
C GLY A 65 -2.35 -20.87 -36.07
N ASP A 66 -3.59 -21.27 -35.80
CA ASP A 66 -4.73 -21.13 -36.72
C ASP A 66 -5.08 -19.66 -37.04
N LEU A 67 -4.57 -18.72 -36.23
CA LEU A 67 -4.80 -17.28 -36.34
C LEU A 67 -3.65 -16.52 -37.01
N VAL A 68 -2.52 -17.18 -37.30
CA VAL A 68 -1.33 -16.53 -37.85
C VAL A 68 -1.60 -16.10 -39.29
N GLN A 69 -1.40 -14.82 -39.58
CA GLN A 69 -1.47 -14.29 -40.94
C GLN A 69 -0.05 -14.05 -41.45
N GLU A 70 0.35 -14.75 -42.51
CA GLU A 70 1.57 -14.41 -43.26
C GLU A 70 1.32 -13.18 -44.14
N ILE A 71 1.45 -12.00 -43.56
CA ILE A 71 1.36 -10.74 -44.31
C ILE A 71 2.72 -10.51 -45.00
N ILE A 72 2.82 -10.88 -46.27
CA ILE A 72 4.00 -10.57 -47.10
C ILE A 72 3.79 -9.18 -47.71
N PRO A 73 4.65 -8.18 -47.39
CA PRO A 73 4.54 -6.84 -47.96
C PRO A 73 4.55 -6.88 -49.49
N LEU A 74 3.69 -6.08 -50.14
CA LEU A 74 3.56 -5.91 -51.61
C LEU A 74 2.92 -7.07 -52.39
N LYS A 75 2.42 -8.14 -51.75
CA LYS A 75 1.56 -9.13 -52.42
C LYS A 75 0.07 -8.74 -52.32
N PRO A 76 -0.73 -8.98 -53.38
CA PRO A 76 -2.18 -8.80 -53.31
C PRO A 76 -2.76 -9.70 -52.22
N ILE A 77 -3.81 -9.20 -51.57
CA ILE A 77 -4.58 -9.88 -50.53
C ILE A 77 -5.02 -11.24 -51.07
N ASP A 78 -4.58 -12.33 -50.44
CA ASP A 78 -5.00 -13.67 -50.84
C ASP A 78 -6.51 -13.84 -50.54
N HIS A 79 -7.28 -14.23 -51.54
CA HIS A 79 -8.72 -14.50 -51.44
C HIS A 79 -9.01 -16.01 -51.41
N SER A 80 -8.02 -16.82 -51.06
CA SER A 80 -8.24 -18.24 -50.80
C SER A 80 -9.26 -18.44 -49.66
N PRO A 81 -10.09 -19.50 -49.70
CA PRO A 81 -11.07 -19.77 -48.66
C PRO A 81 -10.43 -19.98 -47.27
N GLU A 82 -9.15 -20.39 -47.23
CA GLU A 82 -8.37 -20.48 -45.99
C GLU A 82 -7.95 -19.09 -45.46
N ALA A 83 -7.55 -18.17 -46.35
CA ALA A 83 -7.25 -16.79 -45.99
C ALA A 83 -8.51 -16.04 -45.50
N GLU A 84 -9.69 -16.31 -46.08
CA GLU A 84 -10.94 -15.72 -45.61
C GLU A 84 -11.36 -16.27 -44.24
N TYR A 85 -11.21 -17.59 -44.02
CA TYR A 85 -11.52 -18.19 -42.73
C TYR A 85 -10.59 -17.69 -41.60
N THR A 86 -9.29 -17.54 -41.87
CA THR A 86 -8.34 -17.00 -40.90
C THR A 86 -8.59 -15.52 -40.59
N ARG A 87 -9.03 -14.72 -41.57
CA ARG A 87 -9.50 -13.34 -41.32
C ARG A 87 -10.72 -13.31 -40.43
N TRP A 88 -11.73 -14.12 -40.74
CA TRP A 88 -12.93 -14.24 -39.92
C TRP A 88 -12.62 -14.66 -38.48
N LEU A 89 -11.69 -15.61 -38.28
CA LEU A 89 -11.23 -15.99 -36.94
C LEU A 89 -10.54 -14.85 -36.20
N ASN A 90 -9.73 -14.03 -36.89
CA ASN A 90 -9.11 -12.84 -36.32
C ASN A 90 -10.15 -11.77 -35.95
N GLU A 91 -11.17 -11.56 -36.78
CA GLU A 91 -12.30 -10.67 -36.44
C GLU A 91 -13.07 -11.16 -35.22
N CYS A 92 -13.31 -12.47 -35.11
CA CYS A 92 -13.91 -13.07 -33.92
C CYS A 92 -13.04 -12.93 -32.68
N TYR A 93 -11.71 -13.02 -32.83
CA TYR A 93 -10.78 -12.79 -31.73
C TYR A 93 -10.80 -11.33 -31.25
N GLU A 94 -10.78 -10.37 -32.18
CA GLU A 94 -10.93 -8.95 -31.87
C GLU A 94 -12.26 -8.66 -31.17
N ALA A 95 -13.36 -9.21 -31.70
CA ALA A 95 -14.67 -9.09 -31.08
C ALA A 95 -14.68 -9.66 -29.65
N ALA A 96 -14.10 -10.85 -29.45
CA ALA A 96 -13.98 -11.47 -28.14
C ALA A 96 -13.21 -10.60 -27.13
N LEU A 97 -12.12 -9.97 -27.56
CA LEU A 97 -11.33 -9.07 -26.71
C LEU A 97 -12.11 -7.80 -26.36
N VAL A 98 -12.81 -7.19 -27.33
CA VAL A 98 -13.68 -6.03 -27.07
C VAL A 98 -14.76 -6.40 -26.06
N ARG A 99 -15.43 -7.55 -26.21
CA ARG A 99 -16.44 -8.02 -25.24
C ARG A 99 -15.84 -8.29 -23.86
N CYS A 100 -14.66 -8.89 -23.78
CA CYS A 100 -13.95 -9.06 -22.51
C CYS A 100 -13.73 -7.71 -21.81
N LEU A 101 -13.28 -6.68 -22.56
CA LEU A 101 -13.06 -5.33 -22.04
C LEU A 101 -14.38 -4.66 -21.60
N GLU A 102 -15.47 -4.83 -22.37
CA GLU A 102 -16.81 -4.38 -21.99
C GLU A 102 -17.29 -5.04 -20.68
N CYS A 103 -17.00 -6.34 -20.48
CA CYS A 103 -17.33 -7.05 -19.25
C CYS A 103 -16.56 -6.52 -18.02
N ILE A 104 -15.34 -6.00 -18.20
CA ILE A 104 -14.62 -5.31 -17.11
C ILE A 104 -15.39 -4.06 -16.70
N TRP A 105 -16.02 -3.35 -17.63
CA TRP A 105 -16.80 -2.15 -17.33
C TRP A 105 -18.19 -2.48 -16.75
N ARG A 106 -18.99 -3.32 -17.44
CA ARG A 106 -20.40 -3.63 -17.14
C ARG A 106 -20.63 -4.69 -16.05
N GLY A 107 -19.70 -5.62 -15.88
CA GLY A 107 -19.92 -6.80 -15.06
C GLY A 107 -20.04 -6.52 -13.56
N ARG A 108 -20.62 -7.46 -12.81
CA ARG A 108 -20.50 -7.50 -11.34
C ARG A 108 -19.07 -7.85 -10.93
N THR A 109 -18.70 -7.58 -9.68
CA THR A 109 -17.33 -7.73 -9.15
C THR A 109 -16.62 -9.00 -9.63
N ASN A 110 -17.23 -10.19 -9.48
CA ASN A 110 -16.60 -11.46 -9.90
C ASN A 110 -16.37 -11.54 -11.41
N SER A 111 -17.33 -11.11 -12.22
CA SER A 111 -17.20 -11.10 -13.69
C SER A 111 -16.18 -10.06 -14.16
N ARG A 112 -16.06 -8.90 -13.51
CA ARG A 112 -15.00 -7.91 -13.81
C ARG A 112 -13.61 -8.47 -13.57
N LEU A 113 -13.44 -9.14 -12.43
CA LEU A 113 -12.17 -9.77 -12.06
C LEU A 113 -11.80 -10.89 -13.04
N GLN A 114 -12.77 -11.76 -13.38
CA GLN A 114 -12.53 -12.82 -14.35
C GLN A 114 -12.23 -12.26 -15.75
N ALA A 115 -12.96 -11.23 -16.19
CA ALA A 115 -12.76 -10.62 -17.50
C ALA A 115 -11.35 -10.03 -17.65
N LEU A 116 -10.85 -9.37 -16.60
CA LEU A 116 -9.48 -8.87 -16.56
C LEU A 116 -8.45 -10.02 -16.65
N VAL A 117 -8.65 -11.10 -15.88
CA VAL A 117 -7.75 -12.26 -15.89
C VAL A 117 -7.73 -12.91 -17.28
N THR A 118 -8.90 -13.11 -17.87
CA THR A 118 -9.04 -13.68 -19.22
C THR A 118 -8.38 -12.77 -20.27
N ALA A 119 -8.58 -11.46 -20.23
CA ALA A 119 -7.91 -10.52 -21.13
C ALA A 119 -6.37 -10.56 -21.00
N CYS A 120 -5.85 -10.63 -19.76
CA CYS A 120 -4.40 -10.73 -19.52
C CYS A 120 -3.83 -12.07 -19.98
N LYS A 121 -4.56 -13.18 -19.82
CA LYS A 121 -4.14 -14.50 -20.29
C LYS A 121 -4.17 -14.61 -21.82
N LEU A 122 -5.19 -14.06 -22.48
CA LEU A 122 -5.23 -14.00 -23.94
C LEU A 122 -4.06 -13.18 -24.48
N MET A 123 -3.75 -12.05 -23.83
CA MET A 123 -2.54 -11.26 -24.14
C MET A 123 -1.24 -12.05 -23.89
N GLN A 124 -1.15 -12.82 -22.81
CA GLN A 124 0.01 -13.68 -22.55
C GLN A 124 0.23 -14.70 -23.67
N ILE A 125 -0.85 -15.36 -24.11
CA ILE A 125 -0.78 -16.38 -25.15
C ILE A 125 -0.50 -15.77 -26.51
N GLU A 126 -1.06 -14.59 -26.83
CA GLU A 126 -0.71 -13.83 -28.03
C GLU A 126 0.77 -13.40 -28.02
N GLY A 127 1.30 -13.04 -26.85
CA GLY A 127 2.72 -12.74 -26.69
C GLY A 127 3.61 -13.96 -26.92
N GLN A 128 3.19 -15.13 -26.44
CA GLN A 128 3.87 -16.38 -26.67
C GLN A 128 3.76 -16.84 -28.12
N ASN A 129 2.62 -16.64 -28.79
CA ASN A 129 2.33 -17.04 -30.16
C ASN A 129 1.81 -15.83 -30.96
N PRO A 130 2.71 -15.02 -31.54
CA PRO A 130 2.34 -13.79 -32.22
C PRO A 130 1.52 -14.09 -33.48
N LEU A 131 0.56 -13.22 -33.77
CA LEU A 131 -0.26 -13.27 -34.99
C LEU A 131 0.55 -12.98 -36.27
N GLU A 132 1.68 -12.28 -36.12
CA GLU A 132 2.61 -11.92 -37.18
C GLU A 132 4.01 -12.47 -36.88
N THR A 133 4.72 -12.94 -37.92
CA THR A 133 6.07 -13.46 -37.78
C THR A 133 7.04 -12.33 -37.41
N THR A 134 7.51 -12.34 -36.16
CA THR A 134 8.42 -11.31 -35.63
C THR A 134 9.79 -11.92 -35.31
N ASN A 135 10.87 -11.24 -35.74
CA ASN A 135 12.26 -11.67 -35.55
C ASN A 135 12.81 -11.39 -34.13
N GLY A 136 11.97 -10.92 -33.19
CA GLY A 136 12.39 -10.49 -31.86
C GLY A 136 11.34 -10.83 -30.79
N TYR A 137 11.63 -10.50 -29.53
CA TYR A 137 10.68 -10.71 -28.44
C TYR A 137 9.45 -9.82 -28.64
N TYR A 138 8.29 -10.45 -28.81
CA TYR A 138 7.02 -9.76 -29.03
C TYR A 138 6.25 -9.63 -27.71
N PHE A 139 5.75 -8.42 -27.45
CA PHE A 139 4.83 -8.16 -26.35
C PHE A 139 3.63 -7.37 -26.89
N PRO A 140 2.37 -7.84 -26.71
CA PRO A 140 1.18 -7.17 -27.22
C PRO A 140 0.85 -5.84 -26.51
N SER A 141 1.64 -4.81 -26.78
CA SER A 141 1.52 -3.50 -26.11
C SER A 141 0.19 -2.78 -26.41
N VAL A 142 -0.44 -3.06 -27.56
CA VAL A 142 -1.76 -2.53 -27.92
C VAL A 142 -2.85 -3.14 -27.03
N ARG A 143 -2.80 -4.46 -26.78
CA ARG A 143 -3.73 -5.13 -25.86
C ARG A 143 -3.62 -4.57 -24.45
N LEU A 144 -2.38 -4.41 -23.96
CA LEU A 144 -2.14 -3.81 -22.64
C LEU A 144 -2.66 -2.37 -22.56
N LYS A 145 -2.50 -1.58 -23.64
CA LYS A 145 -3.06 -0.23 -23.74
C LYS A 145 -4.58 -0.25 -23.60
N ASN A 146 -5.26 -1.16 -24.29
CA ASN A 146 -6.72 -1.28 -24.22
C ASN A 146 -7.20 -1.69 -22.80
N ILE A 147 -6.47 -2.60 -22.15
CA ILE A 147 -6.75 -2.96 -20.75
C ILE A 147 -6.57 -1.73 -19.84
N PHE A 148 -5.48 -0.98 -19.98
CA PHE A 148 -5.24 0.20 -19.15
C PHE A 148 -6.24 1.32 -19.41
N THR A 149 -6.73 1.51 -20.64
CA THR A 149 -7.77 2.50 -20.91
C THR A 149 -9.07 2.18 -20.16
N VAL A 150 -9.41 0.90 -19.98
CA VAL A 150 -10.58 0.48 -19.20
C VAL A 150 -10.32 0.59 -17.69
N LEU A 151 -9.11 0.24 -17.23
CA LEU A 151 -8.75 0.38 -15.81
C LEU A 151 -8.65 1.86 -15.37
N LEU A 152 -8.30 2.76 -16.28
CA LEU A 152 -8.22 4.20 -16.07
C LEU A 152 -9.54 4.92 -16.41
N ASP A 153 -10.65 4.31 -16.00
CA ASP A 153 -11.97 4.91 -16.15
C ASP A 153 -12.13 6.16 -15.27
N SER A 154 -12.94 7.11 -15.72
CA SER A 154 -13.13 8.40 -15.04
C SER A 154 -14.36 8.45 -14.14
N GLU A 155 -15.25 7.45 -14.23
CA GLU A 155 -16.54 7.39 -13.55
C GLU A 155 -16.58 6.27 -12.50
N ILE A 156 -15.92 5.14 -12.75
CA ILE A 156 -15.95 3.97 -11.89
C ILE A 156 -14.60 3.75 -11.21
N THR A 157 -14.62 3.52 -9.89
CA THR A 157 -13.43 3.11 -9.15
C THR A 157 -13.05 1.67 -9.52
N MET A 158 -11.84 1.47 -10.03
CA MET A 158 -11.32 0.19 -10.51
C MET A 158 -10.36 -0.49 -9.51
N SER A 159 -10.50 -0.20 -8.21
CA SER A 159 -9.57 -0.68 -7.18
C SER A 159 -9.48 -2.21 -7.11
N ALA A 160 -10.61 -2.93 -7.16
CA ALA A 160 -10.62 -4.39 -7.15
C ALA A 160 -9.98 -5.02 -8.40
N PRO A 161 -10.34 -4.61 -9.64
CA PRO A 161 -9.61 -5.01 -10.85
C PRO A 161 -8.12 -4.70 -10.79
N ILE A 162 -7.71 -3.50 -10.38
CA ILE A 162 -6.29 -3.13 -10.32
C ILE A 162 -5.53 -3.94 -9.26
N ALA A 163 -6.16 -4.21 -8.11
CA ALA A 163 -5.59 -5.11 -7.10
C ALA A 163 -5.39 -6.52 -7.65
N ARG A 164 -6.32 -7.04 -8.47
CA ARG A 164 -6.15 -8.33 -9.14
C ARG A 164 -5.09 -8.28 -10.24
N PHE A 165 -4.94 -7.16 -10.93
CA PHE A 165 -3.87 -6.95 -11.92
C PHE A 165 -2.47 -7.05 -11.31
N GLN A 166 -2.32 -6.85 -9.99
CA GLN A 166 -1.04 -6.92 -9.29
C GLN A 166 -0.31 -8.26 -9.54
N GLU A 167 -1.03 -9.38 -9.69
CA GLU A 167 -0.45 -10.69 -10.02
C GLU A 167 0.38 -10.65 -11.32
N PHE A 168 -0.04 -9.84 -12.30
CA PHE A 168 0.67 -9.68 -13.57
C PHE A 168 1.79 -8.64 -13.48
N THR A 169 1.74 -7.70 -12.54
CA THR A 169 2.82 -6.73 -12.33
C THR A 169 4.09 -7.35 -11.74
N GLU A 170 4.00 -8.58 -11.25
CA GLU A 170 5.16 -9.36 -10.80
C GLU A 170 6.13 -9.69 -11.95
N TYR A 171 5.63 -9.78 -13.18
CA TYR A 171 6.44 -10.09 -14.36
C TYR A 171 7.20 -8.86 -14.89
N LYS A 172 8.47 -9.04 -15.24
CA LYS A 172 9.38 -7.93 -15.61
C LYS A 172 9.04 -7.28 -16.95
N ASP A 173 8.57 -8.07 -17.92
CA ASP A 173 8.06 -7.61 -19.21
C ASP A 173 6.81 -6.74 -19.03
N VAL A 174 5.84 -7.20 -18.24
CA VAL A 174 4.63 -6.44 -17.90
C VAL A 174 4.98 -5.14 -17.19
N GLN A 175 5.94 -5.14 -16.26
CA GLN A 175 6.41 -3.91 -15.60
C GLN A 175 6.98 -2.91 -16.62
N GLN A 176 7.89 -3.34 -17.48
CA GLN A 176 8.56 -2.46 -18.44
C GLN A 176 7.60 -1.91 -19.50
N TYR A 177 6.82 -2.79 -20.14
CA TYR A 177 5.86 -2.38 -21.15
C TYR A 177 4.65 -1.67 -20.54
N GLY A 178 4.22 -2.04 -19.34
CA GLY A 178 3.16 -1.36 -18.59
C GLY A 178 3.53 0.08 -18.27
N LEU A 179 4.73 0.34 -17.74
CA LEU A 179 5.19 1.71 -17.51
C LEU A 179 5.28 2.51 -18.82
N LYS A 180 5.76 1.89 -19.91
CA LYS A 180 5.79 2.52 -21.24
C LYS A 180 4.38 2.91 -21.69
N VAL A 181 3.42 1.99 -21.66
CA VAL A 181 2.02 2.21 -22.05
C VAL A 181 1.35 3.25 -21.16
N LEU A 182 1.53 3.17 -19.84
CA LEU A 182 0.97 4.16 -18.91
C LEU A 182 1.51 5.57 -19.21
N SER A 183 2.78 5.68 -19.60
CA SER A 183 3.39 6.95 -19.96
C SER A 183 2.89 7.54 -21.29
N THR A 184 2.22 6.75 -22.15
CA THR A 184 1.63 7.25 -23.41
C THR A 184 0.18 7.68 -23.25
N ILE A 185 -0.60 7.02 -22.39
CA ILE A 185 -2.03 7.32 -22.20
C ILE A 185 -2.34 8.15 -20.95
N GLY A 186 -1.39 8.26 -20.01
CA GLY A 186 -1.63 8.82 -18.68
C GLY A 186 -1.88 10.33 -18.64
N TYR A 187 -1.53 11.07 -19.69
CA TYR A 187 -1.67 12.52 -19.67
C TYR A 187 -3.12 12.95 -19.89
N LYS A 188 -3.71 13.61 -18.88
CA LYS A 188 -4.98 14.35 -18.98
C LYS A 188 -4.80 15.73 -18.35
N LYS A 189 -5.30 16.78 -19.03
CA LYS A 189 -5.18 18.18 -18.57
C LYS A 189 -5.96 18.43 -17.27
N SER A 190 -7.16 17.86 -17.16
CA SER A 190 -8.04 18.00 -16.00
C SER A 190 -8.76 16.67 -15.71
N PRO A 191 -8.12 15.72 -15.01
CA PRO A 191 -8.73 14.44 -14.71
C PRO A 191 -9.77 14.52 -13.59
N SER A 192 -10.71 13.59 -13.57
CA SER A 192 -11.64 13.41 -12.44
C SER A 192 -10.90 12.85 -11.21
N SER A 193 -11.51 13.03 -10.02
CA SER A 193 -11.03 12.42 -8.77
C SER A 193 -10.76 10.92 -8.92
N ILE A 194 -11.70 10.23 -9.57
CA ILE A 194 -11.69 8.78 -9.74
C ILE A 194 -10.56 8.37 -10.69
N TYR A 195 -10.37 9.12 -11.78
CA TYR A 195 -9.24 8.89 -12.68
C TYR A 195 -7.90 9.03 -11.94
N MET A 196 -7.71 10.08 -11.15
CA MET A 196 -6.48 10.27 -10.37
C MET A 196 -6.23 9.10 -9.42
N GLN A 197 -7.27 8.60 -8.74
CA GLN A 197 -7.15 7.45 -7.84
C GLN A 197 -6.80 6.17 -8.59
N ASN A 198 -7.51 5.84 -9.67
CA ASN A 198 -7.25 4.67 -10.51
C ASN A 198 -5.84 4.73 -11.11
N TYR A 199 -5.39 5.91 -11.54
CA TYR A 199 -4.05 6.13 -12.09
C TYR A 199 -2.95 5.88 -11.06
N LEU A 200 -3.06 6.49 -9.88
CA LEU A 200 -2.09 6.31 -8.79
C LEU A 200 -2.08 4.87 -8.28
N GLU A 201 -3.24 4.20 -8.24
CA GLU A 201 -3.36 2.78 -7.91
C GLU A 201 -2.60 1.89 -8.88
N LEU A 202 -2.83 2.10 -10.19
CA LEU A 202 -2.17 1.31 -11.22
C LEU A 202 -0.65 1.55 -11.22
N LEU A 203 -0.22 2.81 -11.06
CA LEU A 203 1.20 3.15 -10.96
C LEU A 203 1.86 2.51 -9.72
N ASP A 204 1.18 2.51 -8.57
CA ASP A 204 1.64 1.81 -7.37
C ASP A 204 1.83 0.31 -7.61
N LYS A 205 0.86 -0.35 -8.25
CA LYS A 205 0.98 -1.79 -8.58
C LYS A 205 2.11 -2.07 -9.55
N LEU A 206 2.32 -1.24 -10.58
CA LEU A 206 3.44 -1.39 -11.51
C LEU A 206 4.81 -1.18 -10.85
N LEU A 207 4.86 -0.43 -9.74
CA LEU A 207 6.08 -0.17 -8.96
C LEU A 207 6.20 -1.07 -7.72
N ALA A 208 5.35 -2.10 -7.58
CA ALA A 208 5.38 -3.02 -6.46
C ALA A 208 6.72 -3.77 -6.36
N ASN A 209 7.28 -4.16 -7.52
CA ASN A 209 8.60 -4.75 -7.64
C ASN A 209 9.68 -3.66 -7.72
N GLU A 210 10.72 -3.79 -6.88
CA GLU A 210 11.85 -2.86 -6.88
C GLU A 210 12.51 -2.79 -8.26
N ILE A 211 12.61 -1.57 -8.82
CA ILE A 211 13.41 -1.29 -10.00
C ILE A 211 14.84 -1.03 -9.54
N PRO A 212 15.85 -1.74 -10.08
CA PRO A 212 17.24 -1.55 -9.70
C PRO A 212 17.72 -0.11 -9.94
N THR A 213 18.38 0.46 -8.94
CA THR A 213 19.09 1.74 -9.03
C THR A 213 20.59 1.49 -9.05
N GLU A 214 21.35 2.33 -9.77
CA GLU A 214 22.81 2.15 -9.96
C GLU A 214 23.58 2.05 -8.63
N VAL A 215 23.07 2.70 -7.58
CA VAL A 215 23.63 2.66 -6.22
C VAL A 215 23.45 1.28 -5.55
N LYS A 216 22.35 0.57 -5.83
CA LYS A 216 22.08 -0.79 -5.32
C LYS A 216 22.67 -1.90 -6.20
N ASN A 217 23.03 -1.60 -7.46
CA ASN A 217 23.65 -2.58 -8.36
C ASN A 217 24.98 -3.14 -7.80
N LYS A 218 25.73 -2.36 -7.02
CA LYS A 218 26.97 -2.83 -6.37
C LYS A 218 26.76 -3.71 -5.13
N ILE A 219 25.56 -3.70 -4.52
CA ILE A 219 25.27 -4.42 -3.27
C ILE A 219 24.56 -5.76 -3.55
N LYS A 220 23.77 -5.84 -4.64
CA LYS A 220 22.97 -7.02 -5.00
C LYS A 220 23.66 -8.06 -5.89
N GLU A 221 24.93 -7.88 -6.30
CA GLU A 221 25.69 -8.94 -6.98
C GLU A 221 25.98 -10.17 -6.08
N ARG A 222 25.56 -10.13 -4.80
CA ARG A 222 25.80 -11.18 -3.80
C ARG A 222 24.58 -12.01 -3.39
N ASP A 223 23.37 -11.67 -3.83
CA ASP A 223 22.16 -12.48 -3.57
C ASP A 223 21.67 -13.10 -4.88
N GLU A 224 21.96 -14.39 -5.00
CA GLU A 224 21.72 -15.30 -6.11
C GLU A 224 20.23 -15.46 -6.48
N ASP A 225 20.00 -15.58 -7.79
CA ASP A 225 19.08 -16.55 -8.42
C ASP A 225 17.61 -16.59 -7.98
N LYS A 226 16.90 -15.46 -8.12
CA LYS A 226 15.49 -15.54 -8.51
C LYS A 226 15.41 -15.41 -10.03
N GLU A 227 15.14 -16.53 -10.71
CA GLU A 227 14.75 -16.52 -12.12
C GLU A 227 13.71 -15.41 -12.35
N GLU A 228 14.06 -14.45 -13.19
CA GLU A 228 13.17 -13.33 -13.48
C GLU A 228 11.94 -13.87 -14.22
N LYS A 229 10.78 -13.83 -13.57
CA LYS A 229 9.53 -14.24 -14.21
C LYS A 229 9.20 -13.29 -15.35
N VAL A 230 9.01 -13.85 -16.54
CA VAL A 230 8.57 -13.16 -17.76
C VAL A 230 7.24 -13.76 -18.18
N LEU A 231 6.23 -12.92 -18.43
CA LEU A 231 4.87 -13.39 -18.75
C LEU A 231 4.82 -14.06 -20.13
N CYS A 232 5.36 -13.40 -21.15
CA CYS A 232 5.29 -13.85 -22.54
C CYS A 232 6.52 -14.66 -22.99
N ALA A 233 7.27 -15.26 -22.07
CA ALA A 233 8.38 -16.15 -22.44
C ALA A 233 7.85 -17.46 -23.04
N ALA A 234 8.53 -17.96 -24.06
CA ALA A 234 8.27 -19.26 -24.68
C ALA A 234 9.59 -19.96 -24.99
N GLU A 235 9.62 -21.28 -24.85
CA GLU A 235 10.80 -22.10 -25.14
C GLU A 235 11.21 -21.98 -26.61
N GLY A 236 12.49 -21.72 -26.89
CA GLY A 236 13.03 -21.55 -28.24
C GLY A 236 12.84 -20.17 -28.89
N LYS A 237 12.26 -19.19 -28.19
CA LYS A 237 12.07 -17.81 -28.67
C LYS A 237 13.11 -16.83 -28.09
N PRO A 238 13.32 -15.65 -28.72
CA PRO A 238 14.27 -14.65 -28.22
C PRO A 238 13.97 -14.24 -26.77
N GLN A 239 15.00 -14.23 -25.93
CA GLN A 239 14.86 -13.90 -24.51
C GLN A 239 14.59 -12.40 -24.30
N PHE A 240 13.67 -12.09 -23.38
CA PHE A 240 13.39 -10.72 -22.96
C PHE A 240 14.61 -10.09 -22.24
N LYS A 241 14.93 -8.84 -22.60
CA LYS A 241 15.97 -8.05 -21.92
C LYS A 241 15.32 -6.94 -21.10
N TYR A 242 15.53 -6.97 -19.78
CA TYR A 242 15.03 -5.96 -18.88
C TYR A 242 15.94 -4.72 -18.85
N HIS A 243 15.34 -3.54 -19.06
CA HIS A 243 16.03 -2.25 -19.10
C HIS A 243 15.58 -1.34 -17.96
N ALA A 244 16.24 -1.45 -16.81
CA ALA A 244 15.90 -0.68 -15.60
C ALA A 244 15.91 0.85 -15.81
N ALA A 245 16.83 1.38 -16.64
CA ALA A 245 16.90 2.81 -16.96
C ALA A 245 15.66 3.30 -17.74
N VAL A 246 15.13 2.47 -18.64
CA VAL A 246 13.92 2.77 -19.43
C VAL A 246 12.70 2.77 -18.51
N CYS A 247 12.56 1.76 -17.64
CA CYS A 247 11.51 1.72 -16.62
C CYS A 247 11.52 2.97 -15.74
N ARG A 248 12.70 3.39 -15.27
CA ARG A 248 12.87 4.60 -14.46
C ARG A 248 12.44 5.85 -15.20
N ARG A 249 12.82 5.98 -16.48
CA ARG A 249 12.41 7.13 -17.32
C ARG A 249 10.89 7.19 -17.48
N HIS A 250 10.23 6.07 -17.73
CA HIS A 250 8.78 6.01 -17.85
C HIS A 250 8.08 6.28 -16.50
N ALA A 251 8.58 5.73 -15.39
CA ALA A 251 8.04 6.00 -14.06
C ALA A 251 8.11 7.49 -13.71
N ASN A 252 9.24 8.16 -13.98
CA ASN A 252 9.37 9.62 -13.81
C ASN A 252 8.38 10.40 -14.69
N ARG A 253 8.18 9.97 -15.94
CA ARG A 253 7.21 10.60 -16.84
C ARG A 253 5.78 10.47 -16.33
N CYS A 254 5.41 9.28 -15.86
CA CYS A 254 4.10 9.03 -15.25
C CYS A 254 3.88 9.90 -14.01
N TRP A 255 4.88 9.96 -13.11
CA TRP A 255 4.82 10.83 -11.94
C TRP A 255 4.72 12.31 -12.32
N GLY A 256 5.47 12.75 -13.34
CA GLY A 256 5.41 14.11 -13.85
C GLY A 256 4.04 14.53 -14.39
N PHE A 257 3.20 13.58 -14.85
CA PHE A 257 1.80 13.86 -15.16
C PHE A 257 0.96 14.06 -13.89
N ALA A 258 1.14 13.19 -12.90
CA ALA A 258 0.43 13.28 -11.62
C ALA A 258 0.72 14.60 -10.90
N CYS A 259 1.95 15.11 -10.95
CA CYS A 259 2.34 16.39 -10.36
C CYS A 259 1.63 17.61 -10.98
N GLN A 260 1.06 17.49 -12.18
CA GLN A 260 0.32 18.60 -12.83
C GLN A 260 -1.14 18.66 -12.37
N TRP A 261 -1.59 17.68 -11.60
CA TRP A 261 -2.96 17.61 -11.11
C TRP A 261 -3.07 18.20 -9.71
N ALA A 262 -4.27 18.64 -9.36
CA ALA A 262 -4.58 19.14 -8.03
C ALA A 262 -4.74 18.00 -7.01
N LEU A 263 -3.66 17.22 -6.81
CA LEU A 263 -3.63 16.07 -5.90
C LEU A 263 -3.91 16.47 -4.45
N CYS A 264 -3.47 17.66 -4.04
CA CYS A 264 -3.63 18.17 -2.68
C CYS A 264 -5.07 18.58 -2.32
N GLU A 265 -5.94 18.83 -3.31
CA GLU A 265 -7.33 19.21 -3.04
C GLU A 265 -8.16 18.05 -2.48
N GLN A 266 -7.74 16.80 -2.74
CA GLN A 266 -8.51 15.61 -2.39
C GLN A 266 -7.76 14.71 -1.40
N PRO A 267 -8.24 14.58 -0.15
CA PRO A 267 -7.49 13.88 0.92
C PRO A 267 -7.17 12.41 0.63
N ARG A 268 -7.95 11.72 -0.21
CA ARG A 268 -7.69 10.32 -0.59
C ARG A 268 -6.59 10.21 -1.64
N ALA A 269 -6.66 11.01 -2.70
CA ALA A 269 -5.65 11.05 -3.75
C ALA A 269 -4.32 11.56 -3.20
N HIS A 270 -4.35 12.60 -2.36
CA HIS A 270 -3.18 13.16 -1.70
C HIS A 270 -2.43 12.13 -0.84
N ARG A 271 -3.12 11.44 0.07
CA ARG A 271 -2.51 10.38 0.91
C ARG A 271 -1.89 9.27 0.06
N ARG A 272 -2.58 8.86 -1.02
CA ARG A 272 -2.09 7.82 -1.91
C ARG A 272 -0.85 8.26 -2.70
N ALA A 273 -0.87 9.49 -3.21
CA ALA A 273 0.26 10.08 -3.89
C ALA A 273 1.48 10.18 -2.96
N LEU A 274 1.29 10.56 -1.69
CA LEU A 274 2.36 10.59 -0.69
C LEU A 274 2.94 9.21 -0.40
N LEU A 275 2.08 8.20 -0.18
CA LEU A 275 2.55 6.82 0.03
C LEU A 275 3.37 6.32 -1.17
N LEU A 276 2.84 6.53 -2.38
CA LEU A 276 3.51 6.14 -3.62
C LEU A 276 4.85 6.88 -3.81
N LEU A 277 4.85 8.19 -3.55
CA LEU A 277 6.05 9.02 -3.64
C LEU A 277 7.13 8.47 -2.73
N VAL A 278 6.82 8.36 -1.44
CA VAL A 278 7.79 8.07 -0.39
C VAL A 278 8.29 6.63 -0.43
N GLU A 279 7.41 5.66 -0.68
CA GLU A 279 7.77 4.24 -0.58
C GLU A 279 8.37 3.68 -1.88
N ARG A 280 7.96 4.21 -3.04
CA ARG A 280 8.32 3.64 -4.35
C ARG A 280 9.10 4.59 -5.24
N LEU A 281 8.68 5.85 -5.35
CA LEU A 281 9.21 6.77 -6.36
C LEU A 281 10.46 7.53 -5.94
N MET A 282 10.62 7.90 -4.67
CA MET A 282 11.79 8.63 -4.16
C MET A 282 13.14 8.11 -4.70
N PRO A 283 13.46 6.81 -4.65
CA PRO A 283 14.73 6.29 -5.18
C PRO A 283 14.82 6.33 -6.71
N LEU A 284 13.69 6.47 -7.41
CA LEU A 284 13.60 6.47 -8.87
C LEU A 284 13.62 7.87 -9.47
N LEU A 285 13.38 8.92 -8.67
CA LEU A 285 13.30 10.29 -9.15
C LEU A 285 14.62 10.76 -9.76
N ALA A 286 14.57 11.28 -10.99
CA ALA A 286 15.72 11.91 -11.63
C ALA A 286 16.08 13.25 -10.98
N ARG A 287 15.07 13.97 -10.48
CA ARG A 287 15.18 15.29 -9.83
C ARG A 287 14.35 15.30 -8.54
N PRO A 288 14.88 14.76 -7.43
CA PRO A 288 14.14 14.59 -6.18
C PRO A 288 13.78 15.93 -5.51
N HIS A 289 14.55 16.99 -5.74
CA HIS A 289 14.26 18.34 -5.21
C HIS A 289 12.91 18.91 -5.67
N LEU A 290 12.38 18.47 -6.81
CA LEU A 290 11.05 18.91 -7.28
C LEU A 290 9.90 18.41 -6.40
N ALA A 291 10.13 17.37 -5.59
CA ALA A 291 9.13 16.88 -4.64
C ALA A 291 9.04 17.75 -3.37
N THR A 292 9.99 18.66 -3.16
CA THR A 292 10.09 19.48 -1.94
C THR A 292 8.83 20.31 -1.73
N ASP A 293 8.41 21.09 -2.72
CA ASP A 293 7.25 21.99 -2.60
C ASP A 293 5.98 21.22 -2.21
N MET A 294 5.69 20.12 -2.92
CA MET A 294 4.53 19.27 -2.61
C MET A 294 4.62 18.69 -1.19
N LEU A 295 5.82 18.26 -0.76
CA LEU A 295 6.02 17.73 0.60
C LEU A 295 5.90 18.82 1.67
N CYS A 296 6.31 20.05 1.38
CA CYS A 296 6.12 21.21 2.26
C CYS A 296 4.64 21.50 2.45
N ASP A 297 3.89 21.67 1.35
CA ASP A 297 2.45 21.90 1.38
C ASP A 297 1.71 20.77 2.11
N SER A 298 2.16 19.53 1.93
CA SER A 298 1.61 18.36 2.61
C SER A 298 1.90 18.36 4.11
N LEU A 299 3.02 18.96 4.53
CA LEU A 299 3.38 19.10 5.93
C LEU A 299 2.55 20.20 6.60
N ASP A 300 2.31 21.31 5.89
CA ASP A 300 1.45 22.43 6.31
C ASP A 300 -0.03 22.03 6.42
N ALA A 301 -0.48 21.03 5.66
CA ALA A 301 -1.86 20.55 5.71
C ALA A 301 -2.28 19.92 7.05
N GLY A 302 -1.32 19.53 7.91
CA GLY A 302 -1.59 18.94 9.22
C GLY A 302 -2.20 17.53 9.20
N GLY A 303 -2.46 16.99 10.40
CA GLY A 303 -3.15 15.70 10.59
C GLY A 303 -2.44 14.48 9.96
N PRO A 304 -3.18 13.49 9.43
CA PRO A 304 -2.59 12.27 8.86
C PRO A 304 -1.71 12.49 7.62
N ILE A 305 -1.90 13.61 6.91
CA ILE A 305 -1.19 13.93 5.66
C ILE A 305 0.23 14.39 6.00
N SER A 306 0.38 15.27 6.99
CA SER A 306 1.68 15.76 7.44
C SER A 306 2.56 14.63 7.99
N MET A 307 1.96 13.67 8.70
CA MET A 307 2.65 12.46 9.20
C MET A 307 3.20 11.57 8.07
N LEU A 308 2.51 11.49 6.93
CA LEU A 308 2.99 10.76 5.76
C LEU A 308 4.10 11.53 5.03
N ALA A 309 3.92 12.84 4.90
CA ALA A 309 4.89 13.72 4.26
C ALA A 309 6.24 13.74 5.00
N LEU A 310 6.22 13.61 6.33
CA LEU A 310 7.41 13.60 7.18
C LEU A 310 8.46 12.59 6.73
N GLN A 311 8.06 11.39 6.30
CA GLN A 311 9.03 10.42 5.78
C GLN A 311 9.65 10.86 4.45
N GLY A 312 8.87 11.51 3.59
CA GLY A 312 9.38 12.08 2.34
C GLY A 312 10.43 13.15 2.62
N VAL A 313 10.15 14.05 3.57
CA VAL A 313 11.09 15.08 4.02
C VAL A 313 12.35 14.45 4.61
N LEU A 314 12.24 13.44 5.49
CA LEU A 314 13.40 12.74 6.04
C LEU A 314 14.31 12.17 4.95
N GLU A 315 13.72 11.56 3.93
CA GLU A 315 14.46 10.97 2.83
C GLU A 315 15.13 12.04 1.96
N LEU A 316 14.48 13.20 1.72
CA LEU A 316 15.09 14.34 1.03
C LEU A 316 16.28 14.92 1.82
N VAL A 317 16.11 15.13 3.13
CA VAL A 317 17.17 15.65 4.01
C VAL A 317 18.35 14.67 4.04
N ARG A 318 18.08 13.37 4.23
CA ARG A 318 19.13 12.35 4.42
C ARG A 318 19.87 11.97 3.14
N ARG A 319 19.17 11.87 2.00
CA ARG A 319 19.77 11.37 0.74
C ARG A 319 20.12 12.47 -0.24
N HIS A 320 19.42 13.59 -0.17
CA HIS A 320 19.55 14.67 -1.14
C HIS A 320 20.06 15.97 -0.50
N ASN A 321 20.39 15.96 0.80
CA ASN A 321 20.91 17.09 1.56
C ASN A 321 20.12 18.38 1.34
N ILE A 322 18.79 18.26 1.30
CA ILE A 322 17.91 19.42 1.20
C ILE A 322 17.66 19.94 2.60
N ASP A 323 18.01 21.20 2.85
CA ASP A 323 17.77 21.85 4.13
C ASP A 323 16.29 22.22 4.25
N TYR A 324 15.67 21.77 5.34
CA TYR A 324 14.28 22.11 5.67
C TYR A 324 14.25 22.98 6.93
N PRO A 325 13.81 24.25 6.84
CA PRO A 325 13.75 25.14 8.00
C PRO A 325 12.72 24.63 9.02
N ASP A 326 13.04 24.76 10.31
CA ASP A 326 12.13 24.48 11.44
C ASP A 326 11.52 23.06 11.45
N MET A 327 12.22 22.09 10.85
CA MET A 327 11.80 20.70 10.78
C MET A 327 11.41 20.11 12.15
N TYR A 328 12.20 20.43 13.18
CA TYR A 328 11.98 19.92 14.52
C TYR A 328 10.78 20.56 15.21
N ASP A 329 10.49 21.83 14.96
CA ASP A 329 9.30 22.48 15.50
C ASP A 329 8.03 21.91 14.84
N ARG A 330 8.09 21.63 13.54
CA ARG A 330 7.00 20.91 12.85
C ARG A 330 6.82 19.50 13.37
N LEU A 331 7.91 18.76 13.58
CA LEU A 331 7.84 17.43 14.19
C LEU A 331 7.26 17.50 15.60
N TYR A 332 7.62 18.53 16.38
CA TYR A 332 7.11 18.76 17.71
C TYR A 332 5.60 19.03 17.69
N ALA A 333 5.12 19.87 16.77
CA ALA A 333 3.70 20.17 16.57
C ALA A 333 2.86 18.95 16.15
N MET A 334 3.45 17.91 15.53
CA MET A 334 2.70 16.68 15.21
C MET A 334 2.33 15.83 16.44
N PHE A 335 3.01 16.04 17.56
CA PHE A 335 2.77 15.31 18.81
C PHE A 335 1.62 15.95 19.59
N GLU A 336 0.40 15.71 19.12
CA GLU A 336 -0.86 16.14 19.74
C GLU A 336 -1.73 14.92 20.06
N PRO A 337 -2.72 15.03 20.97
CA PRO A 337 -3.62 13.92 21.30
C PRO A 337 -4.34 13.33 20.08
N GLU A 338 -4.60 14.15 19.05
CA GLU A 338 -5.21 13.71 17.78
C GLU A 338 -4.39 12.64 17.06
N MET A 339 -3.08 12.55 17.31
CA MET A 339 -2.21 11.57 16.67
C MET A 339 -2.64 10.13 16.92
N PHE A 340 -3.24 9.86 18.08
CA PHE A 340 -3.65 8.50 18.49
C PHE A 340 -4.79 7.94 17.65
N ALA A 341 -5.63 8.81 17.06
CA ALA A 341 -6.71 8.43 16.15
C ALA A 341 -6.18 8.01 14.77
N THR A 342 -4.94 8.37 14.43
CA THR A 342 -4.38 8.11 13.10
C THR A 342 -3.83 6.69 12.98
N ARG A 343 -3.95 6.11 11.78
CA ARG A 343 -3.34 4.80 11.47
C ARG A 343 -1.83 4.85 11.31
N TYR A 344 -1.26 6.06 11.16
CA TYR A 344 0.15 6.28 10.87
C TYR A 344 0.98 6.61 12.11
N LYS A 345 0.39 6.62 13.31
CA LYS A 345 1.07 6.91 14.58
C LYS A 345 2.35 6.09 14.81
N ARG A 346 2.32 4.79 14.50
CA ARG A 346 3.50 3.91 14.61
C ARG A 346 4.66 4.36 13.73
N ARG A 347 4.34 4.78 12.51
CA ARG A 347 5.31 5.33 11.55
C ARG A 347 5.87 6.65 12.06
N LEU A 348 5.03 7.53 12.58
CA LEU A 348 5.46 8.81 13.18
C LEU A 348 6.44 8.60 14.34
N VAL A 349 6.12 7.74 15.31
CA VAL A 349 7.01 7.48 16.48
C VAL A 349 8.35 6.88 16.03
N HIS A 350 8.33 5.97 15.06
CA HIS A 350 9.56 5.41 14.49
C HIS A 350 10.42 6.47 13.79
N LEU A 351 9.81 7.33 12.96
CA LEU A 351 10.52 8.43 12.30
C LEU A 351 11.07 9.44 13.31
N ALA A 352 10.32 9.74 14.36
CA ALA A 352 10.78 10.62 15.43
C ALA A 352 12.00 10.05 16.16
N ASP A 353 12.05 8.75 16.43
CA ASP A 353 13.25 8.11 17.00
C ASP A 353 14.49 8.28 16.11
N ILE A 354 14.31 8.19 14.79
CA ILE A 354 15.37 8.44 13.82
C ILE A 354 15.80 9.91 13.82
N PHE A 355 14.86 10.85 13.75
CA PHE A 355 15.18 12.29 13.76
C PHE A 355 15.88 12.74 15.04
N LEU A 356 15.43 12.23 16.19
CA LEU A 356 15.98 12.54 17.51
C LEU A 356 17.22 11.69 17.85
N SER A 357 17.70 10.86 16.91
CA SER A 357 19.00 10.18 17.04
C SER A 357 20.18 11.04 16.56
N SER A 358 19.90 12.21 15.96
CA SER A 358 20.93 13.14 15.50
C SER A 358 21.80 13.62 16.66
N THR A 359 23.11 13.68 16.44
CA THR A 359 24.11 14.07 17.45
C THR A 359 24.16 15.57 17.71
N HIS A 360 23.66 16.40 16.80
CA HIS A 360 23.79 17.86 16.84
C HIS A 360 22.53 18.57 17.38
N LEU A 361 21.75 17.88 18.21
CA LEU A 361 20.53 18.45 18.78
C LEU A 361 20.80 19.24 20.06
N PRO A 362 20.25 20.46 20.20
CA PRO A 362 20.34 21.19 21.45
C PRO A 362 19.53 20.48 22.53
N GLU A 363 20.08 20.43 23.76
CA GLU A 363 19.45 19.71 24.87
C GLU A 363 18.04 20.20 25.19
N GLY A 364 17.79 21.51 25.04
CA GLY A 364 16.48 22.12 25.28
C GLY A 364 15.38 21.58 24.37
N LEU A 365 15.72 21.32 23.11
CA LEU A 365 14.80 20.73 22.13
C LEU A 365 14.46 19.29 22.51
N VAL A 366 15.47 18.48 22.84
CA VAL A 366 15.24 17.09 23.23
C VAL A 366 14.45 16.99 24.55
N ALA A 367 14.69 17.91 25.49
CA ALA A 367 13.90 18.04 26.71
C ALA A 367 12.42 18.32 26.41
N ALA A 368 12.15 19.21 25.44
CA ALA A 368 10.79 19.54 25.00
C ALA A 368 10.05 18.30 24.48
N PHE A 369 10.70 17.52 23.61
CA PHE A 369 10.16 16.24 23.14
C PHE A 369 9.93 15.26 24.28
N ALA A 370 10.92 15.04 25.16
CA ALA A 370 10.80 14.12 26.28
C ALA A 370 9.60 14.47 27.18
N LYS A 371 9.42 15.76 27.50
CA LYS A 371 8.31 16.25 28.32
C LYS A 371 6.96 16.12 27.61
N ARG A 372 6.86 16.52 26.33
CA ARG A 372 5.64 16.38 25.53
C ARG A 372 5.20 14.92 25.39
N LEU A 373 6.12 14.03 25.03
CA LEU A 373 5.86 12.60 24.92
C LEU A 373 5.41 11.98 26.26
N SER A 374 6.00 12.43 27.37
CA SER A 374 5.61 11.96 28.71
C SER A 374 4.20 12.40 29.09
N ARG A 375 3.78 13.63 28.73
CA ARG A 375 2.39 14.09 28.90
C ARG A 375 1.41 13.33 28.02
N LEU A 376 1.76 13.13 26.74
CA LEU A 376 0.93 12.34 25.83
C LEU A 376 0.75 10.89 26.30
N ALA A 377 1.78 10.29 26.91
CA ALA A 377 1.70 8.94 27.45
C ALA A 377 0.67 8.79 28.59
N LEU A 378 0.23 9.88 29.24
CA LEU A 378 -0.86 9.83 30.24
C LEU A 378 -2.25 9.65 29.62
N VAL A 379 -2.44 10.16 28.40
CA VAL A 379 -3.73 10.13 27.68
C VAL A 379 -3.79 8.97 26.68
N ALA A 380 -2.63 8.49 26.26
CA ALA A 380 -2.46 7.42 25.28
C ALA A 380 -3.12 6.10 25.73
N SER A 381 -3.49 5.26 24.74
CA SER A 381 -3.78 3.85 25.02
C SER A 381 -2.53 3.15 25.57
N PRO A 382 -2.66 2.03 26.30
CA PRO A 382 -1.52 1.35 26.93
C PRO A 382 -0.37 1.02 25.95
N GLU A 383 -0.68 0.75 24.68
CA GLU A 383 0.30 0.40 23.63
C GLU A 383 1.11 1.57 23.14
N ASP A 384 0.39 2.66 22.89
CA ASP A 384 0.96 3.91 22.48
C ASP A 384 1.79 4.48 23.64
N ALA A 385 1.31 4.38 24.87
CA ALA A 385 2.04 4.76 26.08
C ALA A 385 3.37 4.00 26.21
N ILE A 386 3.39 2.67 26.01
CA ILE A 386 4.62 1.88 26.02
C ILE A 386 5.60 2.38 24.94
N SER A 387 5.12 2.62 23.73
CA SER A 387 5.95 3.07 22.60
C SER A 387 6.54 4.47 22.85
N LEU A 388 5.74 5.39 23.41
CA LEU A 388 6.18 6.73 23.79
C LEU A 388 7.20 6.69 24.94
N LEU A 389 6.96 5.87 25.97
CA LEU A 389 7.88 5.72 27.11
C LEU A 389 9.22 5.11 26.66
N GLN A 390 9.21 4.14 25.74
CA GLN A 390 10.45 3.62 25.15
C GLN A 390 11.23 4.71 24.40
N LEU A 391 10.55 5.56 23.62
CA LEU A 391 11.19 6.70 22.96
C LEU A 391 11.80 7.66 24.00
N VAL A 392 11.07 8.02 25.05
CA VAL A 392 11.58 8.84 26.16
C VAL A 392 12.82 8.22 26.81
N SER A 393 12.79 6.90 27.09
CA SER A 393 13.95 6.17 27.61
C SER A 393 15.16 6.29 26.69
N ASN A 394 14.97 6.11 25.38
CA ASN A 394 16.04 6.22 24.38
C ASN A 394 16.62 7.64 24.35
N LEU A 395 15.79 8.69 24.45
CA LEU A 395 16.26 10.08 24.50
C LEU A 395 17.11 10.35 25.74
N LEU A 396 16.69 9.87 26.92
CA LEU A 396 17.43 10.02 28.18
C LEU A 396 18.76 9.26 28.18
N LEU A 397 18.81 8.10 27.53
CA LEU A 397 20.04 7.32 27.37
C LEU A 397 21.02 8.00 26.42
N ARG A 398 20.53 8.63 25.34
CA ARG A 398 21.35 9.38 24.38
C ARG A 398 21.86 10.71 24.93
N HIS A 399 21.03 11.40 25.72
CA HIS A 399 21.33 12.72 26.28
C HIS A 399 21.36 12.68 27.82
N PRO A 400 22.50 12.32 28.43
CA PRO A 400 22.60 12.13 29.88
C PRO A 400 22.29 13.41 30.68
N ALA A 401 22.46 14.60 30.10
CA ALA A 401 22.11 15.87 30.74
C ALA A 401 20.60 16.00 31.03
N LEU A 402 19.75 15.26 30.34
CA LEU A 402 18.30 15.24 30.59
C LEU A 402 17.92 14.43 31.84
N LYS A 403 18.85 13.65 32.42
CA LYS A 403 18.63 12.94 33.70
C LYS A 403 18.24 13.88 34.83
N ARG A 404 18.62 15.16 34.74
CA ARG A 404 18.17 16.23 35.66
C ARG A 404 16.65 16.34 35.77
N MET A 405 15.90 15.96 34.73
CA MET A 405 14.43 16.00 34.72
C MET A 405 13.80 14.84 35.51
N ILE A 406 14.59 13.80 35.85
CA ILE A 406 14.17 12.67 36.71
C ILE A 406 14.67 12.90 38.14
N CYS A 407 15.95 13.27 38.28
CA CYS A 407 16.61 13.51 39.55
C CYS A 407 17.12 14.95 39.56
N TYR A 408 16.31 15.86 40.07
CA TYR A 408 16.77 17.23 40.33
C TYR A 408 17.21 17.30 41.79
N GLU A 409 18.52 17.14 42.04
CA GLU A 409 19.09 17.13 43.40
C GLU A 409 18.99 18.51 44.10
N ASP A 410 18.80 19.59 43.33
CA ASP A 410 18.77 20.97 43.83
C ASP A 410 17.35 21.58 43.94
N THR A 411 16.28 20.78 44.01
CA THR A 411 14.93 21.36 44.05
C THR A 411 14.71 22.01 45.42
N PRO A 412 14.42 23.33 45.50
CA PRO A 412 13.77 23.85 46.70
C PRO A 412 12.47 23.06 46.90
N ALA A 413 12.15 22.73 48.15
CA ALA A 413 11.04 21.84 48.54
C ALA A 413 9.65 22.26 48.03
N ILE A 414 9.55 23.42 47.35
CA ILE A 414 8.34 23.98 46.76
C ILE A 414 8.70 24.54 45.38
N MET A 415 8.47 23.78 44.30
CA MET A 415 8.28 24.39 42.99
C MET A 415 6.87 24.98 42.97
N CYS A 416 6.72 26.31 42.93
CA CYS A 416 5.39 26.94 42.95
C CYS A 416 4.55 26.65 41.68
N ALA A 417 5.20 26.39 40.54
CA ALA A 417 4.54 26.01 39.29
C ALA A 417 5.51 25.30 38.34
N ASP A 418 5.00 24.37 37.51
CA ASP A 418 5.75 23.75 36.41
C ASP A 418 5.97 24.80 35.29
N PRO A 419 7.22 25.13 34.90
CA PRO A 419 7.48 26.15 33.88
C PRO A 419 7.15 25.68 32.45
N TYR A 420 6.86 24.39 32.24
CA TYR A 420 6.62 23.84 30.90
C TYR A 420 5.26 24.24 30.32
N VAL A 421 5.28 24.76 29.10
CA VAL A 421 4.09 25.18 28.34
C VAL A 421 3.78 24.13 27.27
N MET A 422 2.61 23.48 27.36
CA MET A 422 2.22 22.43 26.40
C MET A 422 1.73 22.98 25.06
N GLU A 423 1.04 24.12 25.06
CA GLU A 423 0.44 24.74 23.87
C GLU A 423 1.46 25.37 22.91
N GLU A 424 2.72 25.46 23.34
CA GLU A 424 3.78 26.06 22.53
C GLU A 424 4.11 25.19 21.32
N THR A 425 4.13 25.74 20.11
CA THR A 425 4.45 24.99 18.89
C THR A 425 5.96 24.89 18.65
N SER A 426 6.75 25.78 19.25
CA SER A 426 8.21 25.76 19.18
C SER A 426 8.81 24.89 20.29
N ALA A 427 9.70 23.97 19.95
CA ALA A 427 10.36 23.12 20.94
C ALA A 427 11.23 23.96 21.89
N ALA A 428 11.91 24.98 21.35
CA ALA A 428 12.76 25.89 22.11
C ALA A 428 11.98 26.77 23.11
N GLY A 429 10.74 27.18 22.78
CA GLY A 429 9.90 28.02 23.62
C GLY A 429 9.25 27.30 24.81
N SER A 430 9.20 25.96 24.79
CA SER A 430 8.46 25.15 25.76
C SER A 430 8.98 25.17 27.20
N ARG A 431 10.22 25.66 27.43
CA ARG A 431 10.90 25.73 28.74
C ARG A 431 11.01 24.39 29.48
N ALA A 432 11.02 23.28 28.75
CA ALA A 432 11.01 21.93 29.31
C ALA A 432 12.20 21.57 30.22
N LEU A 433 13.39 22.16 30.00
CA LEU A 433 14.57 21.89 30.84
C LEU A 433 14.39 22.31 32.31
N GLY A 434 13.53 23.30 32.58
CA GLY A 434 13.19 23.73 33.95
C GLY A 434 12.11 22.86 34.61
N SER A 435 11.60 21.86 33.90
CA SER A 435 10.52 20.98 34.35
C SER A 435 11.04 19.57 34.69
N SER A 436 10.21 18.80 35.38
CA SER A 436 10.49 17.41 35.77
C SER A 436 9.49 16.44 35.13
N LEU A 437 9.85 15.16 35.00
CA LEU A 437 9.04 14.12 34.37
C LEU A 437 8.08 13.43 35.38
N TRP A 438 7.22 14.19 36.05
CA TRP A 438 6.24 13.63 37.00
C TRP A 438 5.26 12.66 36.36
N GLU A 439 4.97 12.85 35.07
CA GLU A 439 4.07 12.02 34.28
C GLU A 439 4.54 10.55 34.23
N VAL A 440 5.85 10.34 34.07
CA VAL A 440 6.46 9.00 34.08
C VAL A 440 6.35 8.36 35.47
N SER A 441 6.52 9.15 36.54
CA SER A 441 6.34 8.65 37.91
C SER A 441 4.90 8.22 38.18
N ALA A 442 3.91 8.99 37.69
CA ALA A 442 2.50 8.64 37.80
C ALA A 442 2.16 7.33 37.05
N LEU A 443 2.70 7.15 35.84
CA LEU A 443 2.49 5.95 35.01
C LEU A 443 3.06 4.65 35.62
N ARG A 444 3.91 4.73 36.66
CA ARG A 444 4.36 3.52 37.39
C ARG A 444 3.20 2.75 38.03
N ARG A 445 2.14 3.45 38.44
CA ARG A 445 0.94 2.87 39.08
C ARG A 445 -0.20 2.71 38.08
N HIS A 446 0.13 2.39 36.84
CA HIS A 446 -0.86 2.15 35.79
C HIS A 446 -1.54 0.79 35.96
N ALA A 447 -2.81 0.69 35.55
CA ALA A 447 -3.60 -0.55 35.65
C ALA A 447 -2.99 -1.71 34.85
N ALA A 448 -2.44 -1.42 33.67
CA ALA A 448 -1.69 -2.40 32.88
C ALA A 448 -0.24 -2.52 33.37
N PRO A 449 0.23 -3.71 33.79
CA PRO A 449 1.56 -3.90 34.38
C PRO A 449 2.69 -3.61 33.38
N ALA A 450 2.47 -3.84 32.08
CA ALA A 450 3.46 -3.56 31.04
C ALA A 450 3.81 -2.07 30.93
N VAL A 451 2.82 -1.18 31.07
CA VAL A 451 3.02 0.28 31.09
C VAL A 451 3.80 0.69 32.33
N GLY A 452 3.43 0.15 33.51
CA GLY A 452 4.15 0.40 34.76
C GLY A 452 5.62 -0.05 34.71
N ALA A 453 5.88 -1.20 34.09
CA ALA A 453 7.24 -1.71 33.87
C ALA A 453 8.04 -0.82 32.90
N ALA A 454 7.42 -0.35 31.82
CA ALA A 454 8.04 0.59 30.88
C ALA A 454 8.38 1.93 31.57
N ALA A 455 7.47 2.49 32.36
CA ALA A 455 7.72 3.69 33.14
C ALA A 455 8.85 3.49 34.18
N ALA A 456 8.88 2.33 34.84
CA ALA A 456 9.98 1.98 35.74
C ALA A 456 11.33 1.87 35.00
N ALA A 457 11.33 1.35 33.76
CA ALA A 457 12.53 1.29 32.94
C ALA A 457 13.07 2.67 32.55
N VAL A 458 12.17 3.64 32.25
CA VAL A 458 12.55 5.04 31.99
C VAL A 458 13.26 5.64 33.21
N LEU A 459 12.73 5.45 34.41
CA LEU A 459 13.33 5.96 35.64
C LEU A 459 14.64 5.24 35.98
N ALA A 460 14.75 3.95 35.64
CA ALA A 460 15.98 3.17 35.79
C ALA A 460 17.05 3.51 34.75
N ALA A 461 16.72 4.19 33.65
CA ALA A 461 17.66 4.64 32.62
C ALA A 461 18.71 5.65 33.13
N VAL A 462 18.58 6.09 34.38
CA VAL A 462 19.62 6.82 35.12
C VAL A 462 20.91 5.98 35.25
N GLN A 463 20.81 4.64 35.32
CA GLN A 463 21.98 3.75 35.41
C GLN A 463 22.56 3.42 34.02
N PRO A 464 23.90 3.38 33.86
CA PRO A 464 24.53 3.07 32.58
C PRO A 464 24.27 1.61 32.19
N ARG A 465 23.33 1.37 31.27
CA ARG A 465 23.13 0.07 30.61
C ARG A 465 23.72 0.08 29.20
N PRO A 466 24.28 -1.04 28.72
CA PRO A 466 24.78 -1.13 27.35
C PRO A 466 23.63 -1.26 26.34
N ARG A 467 23.68 -0.39 25.33
CA ARG A 467 22.86 -0.31 24.09
C ARG A 467 21.36 -0.05 24.27
N ALA A 468 20.91 1.09 23.73
CA ALA A 468 19.50 1.33 23.43
C ALA A 468 18.99 0.23 22.49
N GLN A 469 17.91 -0.45 22.88
CA GLN A 469 17.25 -1.39 21.98
C GLN A 469 16.53 -0.58 20.89
N PRO A 470 16.46 -1.11 19.64
CA PRO A 470 15.61 -0.50 18.62
C PRO A 470 14.20 -0.36 19.17
N LEU A 471 13.55 0.78 18.93
CA LEU A 471 12.16 0.98 19.32
C LEU A 471 11.30 -0.17 18.76
N GLN A 472 10.77 -1.01 19.64
CA GLN A 472 9.82 -2.04 19.28
C GLN A 472 8.42 -1.50 19.50
N LEU A 473 7.77 -1.14 18.40
CA LEU A 473 6.37 -0.72 18.42
C LEU A 473 5.53 -1.81 19.07
N ALA A 474 4.77 -1.44 20.09
CA ALA A 474 3.89 -2.38 20.77
C ALA A 474 2.88 -2.99 19.76
N PRO A 475 2.48 -4.27 19.94
CA PRO A 475 1.38 -4.88 19.17
C PRO A 475 0.07 -4.09 19.36
N PRO A 476 -1.00 -4.33 18.58
CA PRO A 476 -2.32 -3.67 18.71
C PRO A 476 -3.17 -4.24 19.87
N ASP A 477 -4.15 -3.48 20.43
CA ASP A 477 -4.77 -3.79 21.75
C ASP A 477 -5.40 -5.18 21.79
N VAL A 478 -5.99 -5.55 20.65
CA VAL A 478 -6.54 -6.88 20.39
C VAL A 478 -5.48 -7.97 20.59
N ALA A 479 -4.26 -7.74 20.13
CA ALA A 479 -3.13 -8.65 20.29
C ALA A 479 -2.56 -8.64 21.72
N MET A 480 -2.67 -7.56 22.50
CA MET A 480 -2.36 -7.61 23.94
C MET A 480 -3.36 -8.49 24.68
N PHE A 481 -4.65 -8.36 24.39
CA PHE A 481 -5.68 -9.24 24.95
C PHE A 481 -5.47 -10.70 24.54
N ASP A 482 -5.24 -10.96 23.24
CA ASP A 482 -4.95 -12.30 22.74
C ASP A 482 -3.66 -12.89 23.34
N ALA A 483 -2.66 -12.04 23.62
CA ALA A 483 -1.44 -12.45 24.29
C ALA A 483 -1.70 -12.84 25.75
N GLU A 484 -2.54 -12.09 26.47
CA GLU A 484 -2.99 -12.46 27.82
C GLU A 484 -3.77 -13.78 27.82
N MET A 485 -4.67 -13.98 26.86
CA MET A 485 -5.44 -15.23 26.72
C MET A 485 -4.56 -16.47 26.49
N LYS A 486 -3.38 -16.29 25.89
CA LYS A 486 -2.41 -17.38 25.66
C LYS A 486 -1.56 -17.69 26.89
N LYS A 487 -1.53 -16.83 27.91
CA LYS A 487 -0.74 -17.08 29.12
C LYS A 487 -1.36 -18.22 29.92
N ARG A 488 -0.53 -19.20 30.29
CA ARG A 488 -0.94 -20.28 31.18
C ARG A 488 -0.64 -19.89 32.62
N PHE A 489 -1.69 -19.77 33.43
CA PHE A 489 -1.58 -19.52 34.86
C PHE A 489 -1.45 -20.86 35.60
N LYS A 490 -0.47 -20.98 36.49
CA LYS A 490 -0.32 -22.14 37.38
C LYS A 490 -1.26 -22.06 38.59
N THR A 491 -1.59 -20.85 39.02
CA THR A 491 -2.42 -20.54 40.19
C THR A 491 -3.33 -19.37 39.84
N ILE A 492 -4.63 -19.52 40.11
CA ILE A 492 -5.62 -18.45 39.96
C ILE A 492 -5.81 -17.87 41.36
N GLU A 493 -5.39 -16.61 41.54
CA GLU A 493 -5.57 -15.90 42.81
C GLU A 493 -7.02 -15.42 42.90
N MET A 494 -7.70 -15.78 43.99
CA MET A 494 -9.09 -15.41 44.25
C MET A 494 -9.13 -14.39 45.38
N ASN A 495 -10.11 -13.49 45.35
CA ASN A 495 -10.34 -12.59 46.47
C ASN A 495 -10.77 -13.40 47.71
N PHE A 496 -10.13 -13.14 48.86
CA PHE A 496 -10.47 -13.79 50.13
C PHE A 496 -11.89 -13.43 50.59
N MET A 497 -12.32 -12.20 50.32
CA MET A 497 -13.68 -11.75 50.63
C MET A 497 -14.67 -12.37 49.63
N ARG A 498 -15.55 -13.23 50.14
CA ARG A 498 -16.62 -13.83 49.34
C ARG A 498 -17.71 -12.80 49.06
N PRO A 499 -18.20 -12.67 47.81
CA PRO A 499 -19.35 -11.82 47.53
C PRO A 499 -20.58 -12.39 48.25
N GLN A 500 -21.26 -11.56 49.05
CA GLN A 500 -22.45 -11.96 49.82
C GLN A 500 -23.75 -11.84 49.01
N GLY A 501 -23.69 -11.27 47.81
CA GLY A 501 -24.79 -11.14 46.85
C GLY A 501 -24.30 -10.54 45.53
N MET A 502 -25.22 -10.28 44.59
CA MET A 502 -24.93 -9.49 43.38
C MET A 502 -24.80 -7.98 43.67
N ALA A 503 -25.24 -7.55 44.85
CA ALA A 503 -25.04 -6.19 45.33
C ALA A 503 -23.57 -5.95 45.68
N LEU A 504 -23.06 -4.79 45.28
CA LEU A 504 -21.73 -4.33 45.65
C LEU A 504 -21.63 -4.21 47.19
N PRO A 505 -20.47 -4.52 47.80
CA PRO A 505 -20.30 -4.39 49.25
C PRO A 505 -20.63 -2.97 49.72
N SER A 506 -21.19 -2.85 50.93
CA SER A 506 -21.84 -1.64 51.49
C SER A 506 -20.95 -0.38 51.65
N ASN A 507 -19.70 -0.42 51.23
CA ASN A 507 -18.75 0.69 51.24
C ASN A 507 -18.22 1.06 49.84
N GLU A 508 -18.77 0.49 48.77
CA GLU A 508 -18.35 0.85 47.42
C GLU A 508 -18.96 2.17 46.97
N ARG A 509 -18.09 3.08 46.49
CA ARG A 509 -18.49 4.40 45.95
C ARG A 509 -19.50 4.31 44.81
N LEU A 510 -19.59 3.17 44.13
CA LEU A 510 -20.55 2.91 43.07
C LEU A 510 -22.01 2.94 43.56
N VAL A 511 -22.27 2.52 44.81
CA VAL A 511 -23.62 2.52 45.42
C VAL A 511 -24.15 3.95 45.63
N GLN A 512 -23.27 4.95 45.63
CA GLN A 512 -23.66 6.37 45.72
C GLN A 512 -24.27 6.91 44.42
N TYR A 513 -23.98 6.29 43.29
CA TYR A 513 -24.40 6.75 41.95
C TYR A 513 -25.36 5.79 41.26
N TRP A 514 -25.44 4.54 41.72
CA TRP A 514 -26.26 3.49 41.14
C TRP A 514 -27.15 2.87 42.21
N GLU A 515 -28.46 3.04 42.06
CA GLU A 515 -29.43 2.24 42.80
C GLU A 515 -29.55 0.87 42.14
N LEU A 516 -28.78 -0.07 42.64
CA LEU A 516 -28.93 -1.48 42.27
C LEU A 516 -30.08 -2.05 43.10
N MET A 517 -31.30 -2.05 42.55
CA MET A 517 -32.42 -2.78 43.16
C MET A 517 -32.08 -4.27 43.16
N ALA A 518 -32.00 -4.85 44.36
CA ALA A 518 -31.73 -6.27 44.57
C ALA A 518 -32.92 -7.15 44.17
#